data_AF-A0A842NJQ2-F1
#
_entry.id   AF-A0A842NJQ2-F1
#
_cell.length_a   1.000
_cell.length_b   1.000
_cell.length_c   1.000
_cell.angle_alpha   90.00
_cell.angle_beta   90.00
_cell.angle_gamma   90.00
#
_symmetry.space_group_name_H-M   'P 1'
#
loop_
_entity.id
_entity.type
_entity.pdbx_description
1 polymer ?
#
loop_
_entity_poly.entity_id
_entity_poly.type
_entity_poly.pdbx_seq_one_letter_code
_entity_poly.pdbx_strand_id
1 'polypeptide(L)'
;MAEKGVFLLTGFEPFGGSDVNPSILACRKLEGETFNGYRVVVEEIPLRFHEINDIIKGHVSKYRPAAVVSTGQGGGGGLSVERV
;
A
#
# COMPACT_ATOMS: atom_id res chain seq x y z
N MET A 1 9.44 -22.93 2.14
CA MET A 1 8.01 -23.02 2.51
C MET A 1 7.19 -22.58 1.31
N ALA A 2 6.08 -23.22 0.98
CA ALA A 2 5.25 -22.80 -0.17
C ALA A 2 4.60 -21.43 0.08
N GLU A 3 4.55 -20.59 -0.95
CA GLU A 3 3.86 -19.29 -0.92
C GLU A 3 2.34 -19.53 -0.79
N LYS A 4 1.73 -19.00 0.27
CA LYS A 4 0.31 -19.11 0.61
C LYS A 4 -0.56 -18.08 -0.12
N GLY A 5 0.05 -17.01 -0.62
CA GLY A 5 -0.62 -15.89 -1.26
C GLY A 5 0.15 -14.60 -1.06
N VAL A 6 -0.54 -13.47 -1.17
CA VAL A 6 0.10 -12.14 -1.10
C VAL A 6 -0.57 -11.20 -0.10
N PHE A 7 0.21 -10.31 0.48
CA PHE A 7 -0.25 -9.10 1.14
C PHE A 7 -0.05 -7.92 0.21
N LEU A 8 -1.09 -7.11 0.00
CA LEU A 8 -1.00 -5.88 -0.79
C LEU A 8 -0.76 -4.70 0.14
N LEU A 9 0.38 -4.04 -0.01
CA LEU A 9 0.66 -2.75 0.61
C LEU A 9 0.43 -1.64 -0.42
N THR A 10 -0.19 -0.55 0.00
CA THR A 10 -0.35 0.63 -0.85
C THR A 10 0.16 1.89 -0.17
N GLY A 11 0.79 2.77 -0.92
CA GLY A 11 1.17 4.12 -0.50
C GLY A 11 0.87 5.12 -1.60
N PHE A 12 0.85 6.40 -1.30
CA PHE A 12 0.50 7.43 -2.28
C PHE A 12 1.70 7.93 -3.08
N GLU A 13 1.44 8.41 -4.29
CA GLU A 13 2.40 9.17 -5.09
C GLU A 13 2.79 10.50 -4.39
N PRO A 14 3.88 11.18 -4.82
CA PRO A 14 4.28 12.48 -4.30
C PRO A 14 3.19 13.55 -4.48
N PHE A 15 3.16 14.53 -3.55
CA PHE A 15 2.14 15.57 -3.55
C PHE A 15 2.56 16.84 -2.84
N GLY A 16 1.78 17.91 -3.03
CA GLY A 16 1.98 19.18 -2.32
C GLY A 16 3.33 19.83 -2.60
N GLY A 17 3.91 19.60 -3.80
CA GLY A 17 5.23 20.09 -4.17
C GLY A 17 6.41 19.26 -3.64
N SER A 18 6.15 18.14 -2.96
CA SER A 18 7.19 17.17 -2.58
C SER A 18 7.53 16.25 -3.75
N ASP A 19 8.81 15.92 -3.91
CA ASP A 19 9.29 14.92 -4.87
C ASP A 19 9.07 13.47 -4.41
N VAL A 20 8.75 13.30 -3.12
CA VAL A 20 8.58 11.99 -2.49
C VAL A 20 7.37 11.95 -1.58
N ASN A 21 6.85 10.74 -1.37
CA ASN A 21 5.87 10.46 -0.32
C ASN A 21 6.40 9.32 0.57
N PRO A 22 6.61 9.56 1.88
CA PRO A 22 7.07 8.55 2.82
C PRO A 22 6.20 7.29 2.87
N SER A 23 4.89 7.38 2.58
CA SER A 23 4.00 6.21 2.61
C SER A 23 4.42 5.15 1.58
N ILE A 24 4.62 5.53 0.31
CA ILE A 24 5.07 4.57 -0.72
C ILE A 24 6.52 4.12 -0.49
N LEU A 25 7.39 5.02 -0.03
CA LEU A 25 8.78 4.67 0.28
C LEU A 25 8.87 3.63 1.41
N ALA A 26 8.00 3.71 2.42
CA ALA A 26 7.93 2.73 3.48
C ALA A 26 7.46 1.37 2.96
N CYS A 27 6.43 1.33 2.10
CA CYS A 27 5.95 0.08 1.49
C CYS A 27 7.01 -0.58 0.61
N ARG A 28 7.71 0.18 -0.24
CA ARG A 28 8.74 -0.36 -1.17
C ARG A 28 9.89 -1.05 -0.45
N LYS A 29 10.20 -0.69 0.80
CA LYS A 29 11.21 -1.39 1.62
C LYS A 29 10.85 -2.84 1.94
N LEU A 30 9.57 -3.19 1.85
CA LEU A 30 9.04 -4.52 2.14
C LEU A 30 8.67 -5.29 0.87
N GLU A 31 8.83 -4.71 -0.32
CA GLU A 31 8.41 -5.35 -1.56
C GLU A 31 9.16 -6.67 -1.79
N GLY A 32 8.41 -7.75 -2.06
CA GLY A 32 8.97 -9.09 -2.26
C GLY A 32 9.32 -9.85 -0.97
N GLU A 33 9.32 -9.18 0.20
CA GLU A 33 9.50 -9.85 1.49
C GLU A 33 8.37 -10.85 1.74
N THR A 34 8.67 -11.92 2.50
CA THR A 34 7.71 -12.97 2.82
C THR A 34 7.48 -13.09 4.32
N PHE A 35 6.23 -12.93 4.75
CA PHE A 35 5.83 -13.05 6.14
C PHE A 35 4.83 -14.19 6.30
N ASN A 36 5.14 -15.19 7.13
CA ASN A 36 4.26 -16.34 7.42
C ASN A 36 3.77 -17.12 6.17
N GLY A 37 4.57 -17.07 5.09
CA GLY A 37 4.25 -17.66 3.80
C GLY A 37 3.51 -16.74 2.83
N TYR A 38 3.25 -15.48 3.16
CA TYR A 38 2.63 -14.52 2.26
C TYR A 38 3.66 -13.52 1.74
N ARG A 39 3.74 -13.35 0.42
CA ARG A 39 4.66 -12.40 -0.22
C ARG A 39 4.06 -11.01 -0.27
N VAL A 40 4.86 -9.98 -0.04
CA VAL A 40 4.42 -8.59 -0.13
C VAL A 40 4.47 -8.12 -1.59
N VAL A 41 3.35 -7.56 -2.05
CA VAL A 41 3.25 -6.80 -3.30
C VAL A 41 2.92 -5.35 -2.97
N VAL A 42 3.51 -4.41 -3.69
CA VAL A 42 3.37 -2.98 -3.42
C VAL A 42 2.78 -2.28 -4.64
N GLU A 43 1.81 -1.39 -4.41
CA GLU A 43 1.24 -0.54 -5.45
C GLU A 43 1.24 0.93 -5.00
N GLU A 44 1.68 1.81 -5.89
CA GLU A 44 1.60 3.26 -5.70
C GLU A 44 0.25 3.78 -6.17
N ILE A 45 -0.39 4.58 -5.32
CA ILE A 45 -1.74 5.08 -5.55
C ILE A 45 -1.68 6.56 -5.95
N PRO A 46 -2.28 6.92 -7.09
CA PRO A 46 -2.30 8.32 -7.51
C PRO A 46 -3.28 9.14 -6.69
N LEU A 47 -3.05 10.45 -6.60
CA LEU A 47 -3.94 11.42 -5.97
C LEU A 47 -5.10 11.83 -6.88
N ARG A 48 -5.84 10.82 -7.34
CA ARG A 48 -7.04 10.99 -8.17
C ARG A 48 -8.25 10.46 -7.42
N PHE A 49 -8.86 11.34 -6.62
CA PHE A 49 -9.97 10.98 -5.72
C PHE A 49 -11.10 10.23 -6.43
N HIS A 50 -11.45 10.64 -7.65
CA HIS A 50 -12.53 10.01 -8.41
C HIS A 50 -12.19 8.61 -8.94
N GLU A 51 -10.91 8.29 -9.11
CA GLU A 51 -10.44 7.03 -9.69
C GLU A 51 -10.04 5.99 -8.62
N ILE A 52 -9.84 6.44 -7.37
CA ILE A 52 -9.25 5.65 -6.29
C ILE A 52 -9.96 4.31 -6.07
N ASN A 53 -11.30 4.32 -6.14
CA ASN A 53 -12.10 3.13 -5.89
C ASN A 53 -11.87 2.05 -6.95
N ASP A 54 -11.77 2.45 -8.22
CA ASP A 54 -11.58 1.52 -9.33
C ASP A 54 -10.14 1.01 -9.38
N ILE A 55 -9.17 1.87 -9.06
CA ILE A 55 -7.76 1.50 -8.93
C ILE A 55 -7.59 0.42 -7.85
N ILE A 56 -8.10 0.66 -6.63
CA ILE A 56 -7.99 -0.30 -5.53
C ILE A 56 -8.69 -1.62 -5.87
N LYS A 57 -9.90 -1.57 -6.43
CA LYS A 57 -10.62 -2.79 -6.88
C LYS A 57 -9.82 -3.54 -7.96
N GLY A 58 -9.17 -2.82 -8.87
CA GLY A 58 -8.29 -3.38 -9.89
C GLY A 58 -7.12 -4.14 -9.27
N HIS A 59 -6.42 -3.54 -8.30
CA HIS A 59 -5.33 -4.21 -7.59
C HIS A 59 -5.81 -5.42 -6.79
N VAL A 60 -6.93 -5.32 -6.06
CA VAL A 60 -7.52 -6.45 -5.33
C VAL A 60 -7.87 -7.59 -6.29
N SER A 61 -8.44 -7.27 -7.46
CA SER A 61 -8.79 -8.28 -8.48
C SER A 61 -7.55 -8.94 -9.09
N LYS A 62 -6.51 -8.14 -9.37
CA LYS A 62 -5.23 -8.59 -9.95
C LYS A 62 -4.48 -9.53 -9.01
N TYR A 63 -4.36 -9.15 -7.74
CA TYR A 63 -3.50 -9.85 -6.78
C TYR A 63 -4.23 -10.86 -5.92
N ARG A 64 -5.55 -10.75 -5.77
CA ARG A 64 -6.37 -11.54 -4.84
C ARG A 64 -5.72 -11.64 -3.45
N PRO A 65 -5.35 -10.50 -2.83
CA PRO A 65 -4.54 -10.51 -1.64
C PRO A 65 -5.29 -11.08 -0.44
N ALA A 66 -4.56 -11.72 0.48
CA ALA A 66 -5.10 -12.19 1.74
C ALA A 66 -5.45 -11.02 2.69
N ALA A 67 -4.75 -9.89 2.55
CA ALA A 67 -5.03 -8.64 3.23
C ALA A 67 -4.51 -7.45 2.42
N VAL A 68 -5.15 -6.29 2.61
CA VAL A 68 -4.70 -5.00 2.08
C VAL A 68 -4.36 -4.10 3.25
N VAL A 69 -3.20 -3.45 3.22
CA VAL A 69 -2.82 -2.39 4.17
C VAL A 69 -2.50 -1.14 3.37
N SER A 70 -3.41 -0.16 3.46
CA SER A 70 -3.22 1.14 2.84
C SER A 70 -2.56 2.10 3.82
N THR A 71 -1.49 2.74 3.38
CA THR A 71 -0.71 3.70 4.16
C THR A 71 -0.85 5.10 3.56
N GLY A 72 -0.79 6.10 4.42
CA GLY A 72 -0.78 7.51 4.05
C GLY A 72 0.16 8.29 4.95
N GLN A 73 0.57 9.48 4.50
CA GLN A 73 1.33 10.41 5.33
C GLN A 73 0.36 11.30 6.10
N GLY A 74 0.42 11.25 7.43
CA GLY A 74 -0.23 12.21 8.33
C GLY A 74 0.76 13.28 8.83
N GLY A 75 0.24 14.36 9.41
CA GLY A 75 1.06 15.45 9.98
C GLY A 75 1.58 15.20 11.40
N GLY A 76 1.14 14.12 12.07
CA GLY A 76 1.51 13.79 13.45
C GLY A 76 2.87 13.07 13.57
N GLY A 77 3.47 13.13 14.76
CA GLY A 77 4.76 12.51 15.07
C GLY A 77 4.68 11.04 15.50
N GLY A 78 4.07 10.17 14.68
CA GLY A 78 3.97 8.73 15.00
C GLY A 78 3.15 7.92 14.00
N LEU A 79 3.06 6.60 14.24
CA LEU A 79 2.18 5.71 13.50
C LEU A 79 0.78 5.74 14.12
N SER A 80 -0.25 5.92 13.29
CA SER A 80 -1.65 5.81 13.70
C SER A 80 -2.33 4.72 12.89
N VAL A 81 -3.20 3.94 13.56
CA VAL A 81 -4.05 2.94 12.91
C VAL A 81 -5.46 3.49 12.89
N GLU A 82 -6.03 3.64 11.69
CA GLU A 82 -7.36 4.20 11.51
C GLU A 82 -8.46 3.28 12.09
N ARG A 83 -9.43 3.87 12.76
CA ARG A 83 -10.63 3.21 13.28
C ARG A 83 -11.83 4.12 13.07
N VAL A 84 -12.90 3.58 12.48
CA VAL A 84 -14.20 4.26 12.29
C VAL A 84 -15.23 3.80 13.31
#